data_AF-A0A8D8QHZ4-F1
#
_entry.id   AF-A0A8D8QHZ4-F1
#
_cell.length_a   1.000
_cell.length_b   1.000
_cell.length_c   1.000
_cell.angle_alpha   90.00
_cell.angle_beta   90.00
_cell.angle_gamma   90.00
#
_symmetry.space_group_name_H-M   'P 1'
#
loop_
_entity.id
_entity.type
_entity.pdbx_description
1 polymer ?
#
loop_
_entity_poly.entity_id
_entity_poly.type
_entity_poly.pdbx_seq_one_letter_code
_entity_poly.pdbx_strand_id
1 'polypeptide(L)'
;MVAAMDQLARLSPKSAQSSLFNIYQNTGESHELRCAAVFQLMKTNPSAQMLQRMAAFTEQDMSKQVNSAVKSAIESAAELKEPKLQELAENANAAKKMLSPKTFGLQYSKNYLSSYAMKEENLGYIKDIKTIGSEDSILPKGIQYSLKSVLGGLEMEKDRFSAMTASVSELLGLLENQFSTEESRRQEKNAKQSSNNNDSHSTKMIAQMFNIQREQAEQVEAQIFATIFGGNRLFAFDNHTVENIPRSEYLLILSMNNDRFTFIQATLFTQTQVYLQN
;
A
#
# COMPACT_ATOMS: atom_id res chain seq x y z
N MET A 1 -1.89 3.33 13.50
CA MET A 1 -3.12 3.99 14.01
C MET A 1 -4.20 4.18 12.93
N VAL A 2 -3.95 4.93 11.85
CA VAL A 2 -4.97 5.23 10.81
C VAL A 2 -5.56 3.97 10.16
N ALA A 3 -4.75 2.93 9.95
CA ALA A 3 -5.22 1.64 9.45
C ALA A 3 -6.27 0.99 10.38
N ALA A 4 -6.14 1.15 11.70
CA ALA A 4 -7.08 0.61 12.69
C ALA A 4 -8.43 1.35 12.74
N MET A 5 -8.51 2.54 12.12
CA MET A 5 -9.78 3.27 11.98
C MET A 5 -10.70 2.66 10.91
N ASP A 6 -10.33 1.55 10.25
CA ASP A 6 -11.16 0.89 9.23
C ASP A 6 -12.58 0.60 9.74
N GLN A 7 -12.70 0.02 10.93
CA GLN A 7 -13.98 -0.29 11.53
C GLN A 7 -14.77 0.97 11.89
N LEU A 8 -14.10 2.00 12.39
CA LEU A 8 -14.74 3.29 12.69
C LEU A 8 -15.26 3.98 11.42
N ALA A 9 -14.48 3.97 10.34
CA ALA A 9 -14.86 4.54 9.05
C ALA A 9 -16.11 3.86 8.47
N ARG A 10 -16.30 2.57 8.74
CA ARG A 10 -17.46 1.80 8.29
C ARG A 10 -18.68 1.97 9.18
N LEU A 11 -18.50 1.89 10.50
CA LEU A 11 -19.61 1.88 11.47
C LEU A 11 -20.07 3.29 11.86
N SER A 12 -19.18 4.28 11.80
CA SER A 12 -19.45 5.66 12.19
C SER A 12 -18.76 6.65 11.24
N PRO A 13 -19.13 6.64 9.95
CA PRO A 13 -18.43 7.40 8.90
C PRO A 13 -18.36 8.90 9.19
N LYS A 14 -19.44 9.50 9.69
CA LYS A 14 -19.48 10.94 10.03
C LYS A 14 -18.45 11.32 11.10
N SER A 15 -18.27 10.47 12.11
CA SER A 15 -17.28 10.70 13.18
C SER A 15 -15.84 10.50 12.68
N ALA A 16 -15.62 9.51 11.81
CA ALA A 16 -14.30 9.25 11.24
C ALA A 16 -13.85 10.35 10.24
N GLN A 17 -14.79 10.88 9.45
CA GLN A 17 -14.51 11.81 8.36
C GLN A 17 -13.72 13.04 8.80
N SER A 18 -14.15 13.71 9.88
CA SER A 18 -13.45 14.92 10.35
C SER A 18 -12.00 14.65 10.75
N SER A 19 -11.75 13.58 11.51
CA SER A 19 -10.40 13.19 11.93
C SER A 19 -9.52 12.79 10.73
N LEU A 20 -10.05 11.96 9.83
CA LEU A 20 -9.30 11.51 8.65
C LEU A 20 -9.01 12.68 7.69
N PHE A 21 -9.95 13.59 7.52
CA PHE A 21 -9.76 14.77 6.66
C PHE A 21 -8.72 15.74 7.23
N ASN A 22 -8.64 15.87 8.55
CA ASN A 22 -7.59 16.65 9.22
C ASN A 22 -6.20 16.02 9.03
N ILE A 23 -6.08 14.70 9.21
CA ILE A 23 -4.81 13.99 8.96
C ILE A 23 -4.38 14.17 7.50
N TYR A 24 -5.30 13.99 6.55
CA TYR A 24 -5.02 14.18 5.12
C TYR A 24 -4.51 15.59 4.78
N GLN A 25 -5.12 16.64 5.32
CA GLN A 25 -4.74 18.02 5.00
C GLN A 25 -3.48 18.51 5.71
N ASN A 26 -3.07 17.86 6.81
CA ASN A 26 -1.89 18.26 7.56
C ASN A 26 -0.62 17.91 6.78
N THR A 27 -0.01 18.89 6.10
CA THR A 27 1.23 18.70 5.33
C THR A 27 2.46 18.44 6.19
N GLY A 28 2.35 18.58 7.52
CA GLY A 28 3.38 18.15 8.47
C GLY A 28 3.34 16.64 8.78
N GLU A 29 2.26 15.94 8.41
CA GLU A 29 2.20 14.48 8.52
C GLU A 29 2.96 13.80 7.38
N SER A 30 3.45 12.60 7.66
CA SER A 30 4.10 11.76 6.66
C SER A 30 3.12 11.38 5.53
N HIS A 31 3.61 11.17 4.30
CA HIS A 31 2.71 10.85 3.18
C HIS A 31 1.99 9.52 3.39
N GLU A 32 2.54 8.58 4.14
CA GLU A 32 1.92 7.30 4.46
C GLU A 32 0.65 7.49 5.29
N LEU A 33 0.72 8.34 6.33
CA LEU A 33 -0.43 8.64 7.17
C LEU A 33 -1.50 9.37 6.37
N ARG A 34 -1.09 10.32 5.54
CA ARG A 34 -2.00 11.09 4.66
C ARG A 34 -2.65 10.19 3.61
N CYS A 35 -1.90 9.31 2.95
CA CYS A 35 -2.42 8.32 2.00
C CYS A 35 -3.38 7.34 2.69
N ALA A 36 -3.01 6.82 3.86
CA ALA A 36 -3.88 5.95 4.64
C ALA A 36 -5.19 6.66 5.01
N ALA A 37 -5.13 7.95 5.36
CA ALA A 37 -6.31 8.74 5.65
C ALA A 37 -7.23 8.91 4.43
N VAL A 38 -6.65 9.21 3.25
CA VAL A 38 -7.39 9.21 1.96
C VAL A 38 -8.08 7.88 1.72
N PHE A 39 -7.37 6.77 1.91
CA PHE A 39 -7.92 5.43 1.71
C PHE A 39 -9.09 5.11 2.64
N GLN A 40 -9.03 5.55 3.90
CA GLN A 40 -10.15 5.38 4.82
C GLN A 40 -11.30 6.34 4.52
N LEU A 41 -11.02 7.58 4.12
CA LEU A 41 -12.05 8.56 3.73
C LEU A 41 -12.96 8.02 2.65
N MET A 42 -12.40 7.37 1.61
CA MET A 42 -13.21 6.81 0.52
C MET A 42 -14.23 5.76 0.99
N LYS A 43 -13.99 5.08 2.11
CA LYS A 43 -14.92 4.10 2.68
C LYS A 43 -16.09 4.73 3.42
N THR A 44 -16.01 6.03 3.70
CA THR A 44 -17.04 6.76 4.46
C THR A 44 -18.15 7.34 3.58
N ASN A 45 -18.14 7.08 2.27
CA ASN A 45 -19.02 7.73 1.29
C ASN A 45 -18.94 9.27 1.38
N PRO A 46 -17.75 9.86 1.12
CA PRO A 46 -17.56 11.31 1.23
C PRO A 46 -18.47 12.08 0.27
N SER A 47 -18.88 13.28 0.68
CA SER A 47 -19.71 14.16 -0.14
C SER A 47 -18.95 14.70 -1.35
N ALA A 48 -19.67 15.12 -2.40
CA ALA A 48 -19.09 15.80 -3.56
C ALA A 48 -18.20 16.97 -3.16
N GLN A 49 -18.63 17.82 -2.23
CA GLN A 49 -17.85 18.97 -1.76
C GLN A 49 -16.50 18.56 -1.14
N MET A 50 -16.49 17.48 -0.35
CA MET A 50 -15.25 16.97 0.24
C MET A 50 -14.31 16.44 -0.85
N LEU A 51 -14.83 15.62 -1.77
CA LEU A 51 -14.03 15.08 -2.88
C LEU A 51 -13.51 16.18 -3.81
N GLN A 52 -14.31 17.21 -4.09
CA GLN A 52 -13.90 18.38 -4.87
C GLN A 52 -12.77 19.14 -4.19
N ARG A 53 -12.84 19.33 -2.88
CA ARG A 53 -11.76 19.95 -2.09
C ARG A 53 -10.48 19.09 -2.13
N MET A 54 -10.62 17.77 -1.98
CA MET A 54 -9.48 16.85 -2.10
C MET A 54 -8.86 16.93 -3.50
N ALA A 55 -9.70 16.94 -4.55
CA ALA A 55 -9.28 17.01 -5.93
C ALA A 55 -8.52 18.31 -6.24
N ALA A 56 -9.09 19.47 -5.91
CA ALA A 56 -8.42 20.76 -6.11
C ALA A 56 -7.11 20.87 -5.34
N PHE A 57 -7.04 20.29 -4.13
CA PHE A 57 -5.81 20.32 -3.33
C PHE A 57 -4.66 19.53 -3.98
N THR A 58 -4.94 18.59 -4.89
CA THR A 58 -3.87 17.86 -5.61
C THR A 58 -2.97 18.73 -6.49
N GLU A 59 -3.39 19.96 -6.81
CA GLU A 59 -2.54 20.91 -7.52
C GLU A 59 -1.57 21.64 -6.59
N GLN A 60 -1.95 21.82 -5.32
CA GLN A 60 -1.23 22.60 -4.32
C GLN A 60 -0.32 21.75 -3.44
N ASP A 61 -0.73 20.52 -3.14
CA ASP A 61 0.02 19.62 -2.28
C ASP A 61 1.34 19.20 -2.92
N MET A 62 2.42 19.32 -2.15
CA MET A 62 3.78 19.01 -2.58
C MET A 62 4.03 17.50 -2.65
N SER A 63 3.25 16.69 -1.93
CA SER A 63 3.44 15.25 -1.91
C SER A 63 2.83 14.57 -3.15
N LYS A 64 3.69 14.14 -4.07
CA LYS A 64 3.28 13.33 -5.23
C LYS A 64 2.63 12.01 -4.82
N GLN A 65 3.05 11.45 -3.69
CA GLN A 65 2.46 10.23 -3.11
C GLN A 65 0.98 10.45 -2.78
N VAL A 66 0.68 11.51 -2.03
CA VAL A 66 -0.70 11.84 -1.63
C VAL A 66 -1.55 12.24 -2.84
N ASN A 67 -0.99 13.04 -3.75
CA ASN A 67 -1.70 13.45 -4.98
C ASN A 67 -2.10 12.26 -5.84
N SER A 68 -1.19 11.29 -6.00
CA SER A 68 -1.48 10.05 -6.73
C SER A 68 -2.55 9.21 -6.03
N ALA A 69 -2.51 9.13 -4.70
CA ALA A 69 -3.51 8.41 -3.91
C ALA A 69 -4.91 9.03 -4.08
N VAL A 70 -5.04 10.36 -3.96
CA VAL A 70 -6.31 11.07 -4.16
C VAL A 70 -6.82 10.91 -5.59
N LYS A 71 -5.94 11.11 -6.58
CA LYS A 71 -6.31 11.03 -7.99
C LYS A 71 -6.85 9.66 -8.37
N SER A 72 -6.09 8.60 -8.07
CA SER A 72 -6.53 7.23 -8.37
C SER A 72 -7.78 6.82 -7.60
N ALA A 73 -7.93 7.26 -6.34
CA ALA A 73 -9.11 7.01 -5.54
C ALA A 73 -10.37 7.62 -6.17
N ILE A 74 -10.33 8.89 -6.57
CA ILE A 74 -11.47 9.59 -7.17
C ILE A 74 -11.77 9.05 -8.57
N GLU A 75 -10.75 8.83 -9.39
CA GLU A 75 -10.93 8.31 -10.75
C GLU A 75 -11.59 6.94 -10.74
N SER A 76 -11.12 6.02 -9.90
CA SER A 76 -11.67 4.67 -9.81
C SER A 76 -13.02 4.62 -9.10
N ALA A 77 -13.26 5.47 -8.10
CA ALA A 77 -14.56 5.61 -7.46
C ALA A 77 -15.65 6.09 -8.43
N ALA A 78 -15.31 7.00 -9.35
CA ALA A 78 -16.25 7.51 -10.36
C ALA A 78 -16.73 6.44 -11.35
N GLU A 79 -16.05 5.29 -11.42
CA GLU A 79 -16.35 4.17 -12.34
C GLU A 79 -17.09 3.01 -11.67
N LEU A 80 -17.44 3.15 -10.38
CA LEU A 80 -18.17 2.13 -9.64
C LEU A 80 -19.58 1.91 -10.21
N LYS A 81 -19.98 0.63 -10.30
CA LYS A 81 -21.24 0.18 -10.91
C LYS A 81 -22.20 -0.48 -9.93
N GLU A 82 -21.75 -0.71 -8.69
CA GLU A 82 -22.56 -1.34 -7.65
C GLU A 82 -23.60 -0.34 -7.14
N PRO A 83 -24.92 -0.64 -7.20
CA PRO A 83 -25.96 0.31 -6.80
C PRO A 83 -25.77 0.93 -5.42
N LYS A 84 -25.29 0.16 -4.44
CA LYS A 84 -24.99 0.67 -3.10
C LYS A 84 -23.92 1.77 -3.08
N LEU A 85 -23.05 1.81 -4.08
CA LEU A 85 -21.95 2.78 -4.21
C LEU A 85 -22.26 3.90 -5.21
N GLN A 86 -23.50 3.99 -5.70
CA GLN A 86 -23.88 4.97 -6.71
C GLN A 86 -23.63 6.42 -6.23
N GLU A 87 -23.97 6.74 -4.99
CA GLU A 87 -23.72 8.09 -4.43
C GLU A 87 -22.23 8.44 -4.43
N LEU A 88 -21.37 7.49 -4.04
CA LEU A 88 -19.92 7.67 -4.09
C LEU A 88 -19.43 7.90 -5.52
N ALA A 89 -19.96 7.14 -6.48
CA ALA A 89 -19.59 7.27 -7.88
C ALA A 89 -19.99 8.64 -8.45
N GLU A 90 -21.19 9.10 -8.16
CA GLU A 90 -21.70 10.41 -8.57
C GLU A 90 -20.89 11.55 -7.95
N ASN A 91 -20.63 11.46 -6.64
CA ASN A 91 -19.81 12.44 -5.91
C ASN A 91 -18.38 12.50 -6.46
N ALA A 92 -17.78 11.35 -6.77
CA ALA A 92 -16.43 11.28 -7.34
C ALA A 92 -16.39 11.83 -8.77
N ASN A 93 -17.40 11.53 -9.58
CA ASN A 93 -17.52 12.06 -10.93
C ASN A 93 -17.63 13.60 -10.94
N ALA A 94 -18.35 14.17 -9.96
CA ALA A 94 -18.43 15.63 -9.77
C ALA A 94 -17.08 16.28 -9.38
N ALA A 95 -16.14 15.51 -8.82
CA ALA A 95 -14.81 15.98 -8.45
C ALA A 95 -13.74 15.74 -9.52
N LYS A 96 -13.97 14.79 -10.46
CA LYS A 96 -12.96 14.32 -11.43
C LYS A 96 -12.31 15.45 -12.25
N LYS A 97 -13.07 16.49 -12.61
CA LYS A 97 -12.58 17.64 -13.40
C LYS A 97 -11.65 18.59 -12.62
N MET A 98 -11.64 18.49 -11.29
CA MET A 98 -10.82 19.34 -10.41
C MET A 98 -9.49 18.66 -10.03
N LEU A 99 -9.27 17.44 -10.49
CA LEU A 99 -8.03 16.70 -10.27
C LEU A 99 -6.88 17.33 -11.05
N SER A 100 -5.68 17.33 -10.45
CA SER A 100 -4.47 17.75 -11.14
C SER A 100 -4.27 16.97 -12.45
N PRO A 101 -3.86 17.64 -13.55
CA PRO A 101 -3.59 16.97 -14.82
C PRO A 101 -2.34 16.08 -14.79
N LYS A 102 -1.51 16.18 -13.74
CA LYS A 102 -0.27 15.40 -13.58
C LYS A 102 -0.55 13.89 -13.64
N THR A 103 0.33 13.15 -14.31
CA THR A 103 0.32 11.68 -14.32
C THR A 103 1.31 11.15 -13.30
N PHE A 104 0.97 10.02 -12.68
CA PHE A 104 1.77 9.41 -11.62
C PHE A 104 2.01 7.94 -11.95
N GLY A 105 3.28 7.54 -12.00
CA GLY A 105 3.70 6.16 -12.24
C GLY A 105 3.41 5.21 -11.08
N LEU A 106 3.88 3.96 -11.21
CA LEU A 106 3.61 2.85 -10.29
C LEU A 106 4.27 3.01 -8.92
N GLN A 107 5.34 3.79 -8.82
CA GLN A 107 6.06 4.05 -7.57
C GLN A 107 5.28 4.91 -6.58
N TYR A 108 4.25 5.62 -7.07
CA TYR A 108 3.41 6.46 -6.23
C TYR A 108 2.23 5.67 -5.68
N SER A 109 1.74 6.11 -4.53
CA SER A 109 0.61 5.52 -3.82
C SER A 109 -0.65 5.54 -4.69
N LYS A 110 -1.42 4.46 -4.66
CA LYS A 110 -2.65 4.32 -5.45
C LYS A 110 -3.77 3.73 -4.62
N ASN A 111 -4.99 4.10 -4.96
CA ASN A 111 -6.20 3.38 -4.56
C ASN A 111 -6.98 3.04 -5.82
N TYR A 112 -7.22 1.75 -6.06
CA TYR A 112 -8.01 1.26 -7.16
C TYR A 112 -9.25 0.57 -6.62
N LEU A 113 -10.38 1.27 -6.76
CA LEU A 113 -11.71 0.75 -6.46
C LEU A 113 -12.35 0.23 -7.75
N SER A 114 -12.97 -0.94 -7.68
CA SER A 114 -13.80 -1.43 -8.78
C SER A 114 -14.95 -2.24 -8.22
N SER A 115 -16.08 -2.21 -8.92
CA SER A 115 -17.22 -3.02 -8.53
C SER A 115 -17.91 -3.64 -9.74
N TYR A 116 -18.62 -4.73 -9.46
CA TYR A 116 -19.39 -5.47 -10.44
C TYR A 116 -20.74 -5.84 -9.83
N ALA A 117 -21.81 -5.72 -10.61
CA ALA A 117 -23.17 -5.97 -10.15
C ALA A 117 -23.91 -6.89 -11.12
N MET A 118 -24.39 -8.02 -10.63
CA MET A 118 -25.29 -8.96 -11.30
C MET A 118 -26.71 -8.69 -10.81
N LYS A 119 -27.45 -7.83 -11.53
CA LYS A 119 -28.78 -7.37 -11.14
C LYS A 119 -29.79 -8.52 -10.99
N GLU A 120 -29.69 -9.54 -11.85
CA GLU A 120 -30.60 -10.70 -11.86
C GLU A 120 -30.47 -11.57 -10.61
N GLU A 121 -29.27 -11.66 -10.04
CA GLU A 121 -28.93 -12.52 -8.89
C GLU A 121 -28.88 -11.74 -7.56
N ASN A 122 -29.22 -10.44 -7.57
CA ASN A 122 -29.02 -9.52 -6.43
C ASN A 122 -27.61 -9.64 -5.80
N LEU A 123 -26.60 -9.86 -6.64
CA LEU A 123 -25.23 -10.16 -6.25
C LEU A 123 -24.29 -9.09 -6.79
N GLY A 124 -23.46 -8.53 -5.90
CA GLY A 124 -22.45 -7.55 -6.21
C GLY A 124 -21.09 -7.97 -5.66
N TYR A 125 -20.03 -7.40 -6.24
CA TYR A 125 -18.65 -7.54 -5.77
C TYR A 125 -17.99 -6.17 -5.73
N ILE A 126 -17.26 -5.90 -4.65
CA ILE A 126 -16.47 -4.68 -4.48
C ILE A 126 -15.02 -5.11 -4.20
N LYS A 127 -14.11 -4.63 -5.04
CA LYS A 127 -12.66 -4.87 -4.93
C LYS A 127 -11.95 -3.54 -4.68
N ASP A 128 -11.13 -3.50 -3.64
CA ASP A 128 -10.35 -2.34 -3.21
C ASP A 128 -8.87 -2.75 -3.09
N ILE A 129 -8.00 -2.15 -3.91
CA ILE A 129 -6.56 -2.38 -3.94
C ILE A 129 -5.85 -1.07 -3.63
N LYS A 130 -5.05 -1.04 -2.58
CA LYS A 130 -4.28 0.14 -2.19
C LYS A 130 -2.81 -0.16 -2.09
N THR A 131 -2.01 0.80 -2.51
CA THR A 131 -0.55 0.80 -2.34
C THR A 131 -0.09 2.08 -1.68
N ILE A 132 0.83 1.96 -0.74
CA ILE A 132 1.58 3.07 -0.14
C ILE A 132 2.99 2.98 -0.72
N GLY A 133 3.32 3.96 -1.56
CA GLY A 133 4.62 4.06 -2.20
C GLY A 133 5.75 4.24 -1.19
N SER A 134 6.93 3.74 -1.54
CA SER A 134 8.13 3.92 -0.75
C SER A 134 8.96 5.11 -1.23
N GLU A 135 9.84 5.61 -0.37
CA GLU A 135 10.88 6.58 -0.73
C GLU A 135 12.20 5.90 -1.10
N ASP A 136 12.41 4.68 -0.60
CA ASP A 136 13.66 3.92 -0.71
C ASP A 136 13.62 2.82 -1.80
N SER A 137 12.49 2.62 -2.47
CA SER A 137 12.28 1.53 -3.42
C SER A 137 11.17 1.82 -4.44
N ILE A 138 11.25 1.17 -5.60
CA ILE A 138 10.16 1.14 -6.59
C ILE A 138 8.97 0.31 -6.10
N LEU A 139 9.22 -0.66 -5.21
CA LEU A 139 8.17 -1.47 -4.61
C LEU A 139 7.46 -0.65 -3.52
N PRO A 140 6.13 -0.82 -3.37
CA PRO A 140 5.40 -0.14 -2.33
C PRO A 140 5.78 -0.71 -0.97
N LYS A 141 5.93 0.15 0.03
CA LYS A 141 6.14 -0.28 1.42
C LYS A 141 4.86 -0.69 2.13
N GLY A 142 3.70 -0.48 1.50
CA GLY A 142 2.43 -0.99 1.99
C GLY A 142 1.53 -1.42 0.84
N ILE A 143 0.87 -2.57 1.01
CA ILE A 143 -0.19 -3.05 0.13
C ILE A 143 -1.40 -3.48 0.96
N GLN A 144 -2.60 -3.21 0.45
CA GLN A 144 -3.85 -3.66 1.02
C GLN A 144 -4.78 -4.14 -0.11
N TYR A 145 -5.43 -5.25 0.13
CA TYR A 145 -6.44 -5.84 -0.73
C TYR A 145 -7.70 -6.14 0.09
N SER A 146 -8.87 -5.82 -0.46
CA SER A 146 -10.16 -6.21 0.10
C SER A 146 -11.10 -6.65 -1.01
N LEU A 147 -11.77 -7.78 -0.77
CA LEU A 147 -12.88 -8.27 -1.57
C LEU A 147 -14.11 -8.42 -0.70
N LYS A 148 -15.20 -7.81 -1.14
CA LYS A 148 -16.52 -7.88 -0.50
C LYS A 148 -17.52 -8.38 -1.52
N SER A 149 -18.47 -9.19 -1.07
CA SER A 149 -19.68 -9.47 -1.83
C SER A 149 -20.86 -8.72 -1.24
N VAL A 150 -21.77 -8.26 -2.09
CA VAL A 150 -23.05 -7.69 -1.70
C VAL A 150 -24.12 -8.70 -2.11
N LEU A 151 -24.90 -9.24 -1.19
CA LEU A 151 -25.98 -10.17 -1.49
C LEU A 151 -27.28 -9.64 -0.90
N GLY A 152 -28.26 -9.33 -1.76
CA GLY A 152 -29.53 -8.74 -1.31
C GLY A 152 -29.35 -7.42 -0.53
N GLY A 153 -28.32 -6.64 -0.88
CA GLY A 153 -27.97 -5.40 -0.19
C GLY A 153 -27.09 -5.56 1.06
N LEU A 154 -26.91 -6.80 1.57
CA LEU A 154 -26.02 -7.07 2.69
C LEU A 154 -24.57 -7.22 2.22
N GLU A 155 -23.66 -6.47 2.84
CA GLU A 155 -22.23 -6.59 2.58
C GLU A 155 -21.64 -7.71 3.43
N MET A 156 -21.06 -8.70 2.77
CA MET A 156 -20.30 -9.78 3.37
C MET A 156 -18.83 -9.59 3.03
N GLU A 157 -18.01 -9.44 4.07
CA GLU A 157 -16.58 -9.37 3.90
C GLU A 157 -16.02 -10.77 3.66
N LYS A 158 -15.44 -10.98 2.48
CA LYS A 158 -14.92 -12.28 2.08
C LYS A 158 -13.45 -12.41 2.46
N ASP A 159 -12.62 -11.57 1.86
CA ASP A 159 -11.17 -11.64 2.01
C ASP A 159 -10.56 -10.26 2.23
N ARG A 160 -9.61 -10.18 3.16
CA ARG A 160 -8.79 -8.99 3.37
C ARG A 160 -7.34 -9.40 3.54
N PHE A 161 -6.44 -8.70 2.88
CA PHE A 161 -5.00 -8.87 3.03
C PHE A 161 -4.33 -7.50 3.16
N SER A 162 -3.31 -7.39 4.00
CA SER A 162 -2.44 -6.23 4.06
C SER A 162 -1.03 -6.66 4.41
N ALA A 163 -0.04 -6.04 3.79
CA ALA A 163 1.35 -6.12 4.21
C ALA A 163 1.92 -4.70 4.25
N MET A 164 2.72 -4.38 5.27
CA MET A 164 3.40 -3.09 5.40
C MET A 164 4.80 -3.28 6.00
N THR A 165 5.72 -2.40 5.64
CA THR A 165 7.09 -2.33 6.20
C THR A 165 7.50 -0.88 6.40
N ALA A 166 8.37 -0.61 7.37
CA ALA A 166 8.97 0.71 7.58
C ALA A 166 9.87 1.09 6.39
N SER A 167 10.79 0.18 6.02
CA SER A 167 11.68 0.26 4.86
C SER A 167 11.55 -1.00 4.00
N VAL A 168 11.49 -0.82 2.68
CA VAL A 168 11.52 -1.94 1.74
C VAL A 168 12.95 -2.41 1.55
N SER A 169 13.88 -1.48 1.41
CA SER A 169 15.28 -1.79 1.14
C SER A 169 15.94 -2.55 2.29
N GLU A 170 15.65 -2.19 3.53
CA GLU A 170 16.15 -2.92 4.71
C GLU A 170 15.52 -4.30 4.83
N LEU A 171 14.20 -4.43 4.62
CA LEU A 171 13.52 -5.73 4.63
C LEU A 171 14.11 -6.66 3.56
N LEU A 172 14.28 -6.18 2.33
CA LEU A 172 14.89 -6.97 1.27
C LEU A 172 16.34 -7.34 1.58
N GLY A 173 17.12 -6.40 2.14
CA GLY A 173 18.48 -6.66 2.58
C GLY A 173 18.57 -7.73 3.67
N LEU A 174 17.64 -7.73 4.64
CA LEU A 174 17.57 -8.80 5.64
C LEU A 174 17.23 -10.16 5.04
N LEU A 175 16.24 -10.20 4.15
CA LEU A 175 15.86 -11.44 3.46
C LEU A 175 17.04 -11.96 2.62
N GLU A 176 17.68 -11.10 1.83
CA GLU A 176 18.86 -11.47 1.04
C GLU A 176 20.00 -11.98 1.92
N ASN A 177 20.29 -11.30 3.03
CA ASN A 177 21.32 -11.73 3.98
C ASN A 177 20.97 -13.09 4.58
N GLN A 178 19.73 -13.32 5.01
CA GLN A 178 19.30 -14.58 5.64
C GLN A 178 19.34 -15.76 4.66
N PHE A 179 18.98 -15.52 3.39
CA PHE A 179 18.84 -16.56 2.37
C PHE A 179 20.01 -16.69 1.39
N SER A 180 21.02 -15.81 1.47
CA SER A 180 22.25 -15.94 0.70
C SER A 180 23.05 -17.20 1.09
N THR A 181 23.64 -17.86 0.10
CA THR A 181 24.54 -18.99 0.32
C THR A 181 25.87 -18.49 0.91
N GLU A 182 26.64 -19.38 1.57
CA GLU A 182 27.96 -19.02 2.08
C GLU A 182 28.89 -18.50 0.98
N GLU A 183 28.77 -18.99 -0.25
CA GLU A 183 29.55 -18.54 -1.39
C GLU A 183 29.20 -17.10 -1.80
N SER A 184 27.91 -16.75 -1.85
CA SER A 184 27.46 -15.38 -2.11
C SER A 184 27.96 -14.41 -1.02
N ARG A 185 27.93 -14.83 0.25
CA ARG A 185 28.48 -14.03 1.37
C ARG A 185 30.00 -13.83 1.27
N ARG A 186 30.74 -14.82 0.75
CA ARG A 186 32.21 -14.72 0.54
C ARG A 186 32.55 -13.78 -0.63
N GLN A 187 31.81 -13.85 -1.73
CA GLN A 187 32.00 -12.95 -2.87
C GLN A 187 31.66 -11.49 -2.52
N GLU A 188 30.57 -11.26 -1.78
CA GLU A 188 30.17 -9.92 -1.38
C GLU A 188 31.17 -9.29 -0.37
N LYS A 189 31.73 -10.09 0.55
CA LYS A 189 32.82 -9.66 1.43
C LYS A 189 34.06 -9.28 0.64
N ASN A 190 34.46 -10.07 -0.36
CA ASN A 190 35.63 -9.77 -1.19
C ASN A 190 35.42 -8.51 -2.06
N ALA A 191 34.21 -8.30 -2.58
CA ALA A 191 33.84 -7.10 -3.34
C ALA A 191 33.83 -5.83 -2.47
N LYS A 192 33.25 -5.91 -1.26
CA LYS A 192 33.27 -4.80 -0.28
C LYS A 192 34.68 -4.50 0.21
N GLN A 193 35.55 -5.50 0.34
CA GLN A 193 36.96 -5.30 0.74
C GLN A 193 37.80 -4.62 -0.37
N SER A 194 37.40 -4.78 -1.64
CA SER A 194 38.07 -4.16 -2.79
C SER A 194 37.64 -2.70 -3.03
N SER A 195 36.47 -2.30 -2.52
CA SER A 195 35.91 -0.94 -2.69
C SER A 195 36.13 0.00 -1.49
N ASN A 196 36.67 -0.48 -0.36
CA ASN A 196 36.55 0.20 0.94
C ASN A 196 37.85 0.76 1.54
N ASN A 197 38.93 0.89 0.77
CA ASN A 197 40.20 1.35 1.34
C ASN A 197 40.30 2.87 1.56
N ASN A 198 39.39 3.71 1.04
CA ASN A 198 39.53 5.18 1.16
C ASN A 198 38.39 5.95 1.87
N ASP A 199 37.13 5.48 1.87
CA ASP A 199 36.01 6.35 2.30
C ASP A 199 35.31 5.98 3.62
N SER A 200 35.35 4.72 4.07
CA SER A 200 34.65 4.32 5.31
C SER A 200 35.30 4.87 6.59
N HIS A 201 36.58 5.22 6.56
CA HIS A 201 37.27 5.77 7.73
C HIS A 201 36.98 7.26 7.92
N SER A 202 36.82 8.03 6.84
CA SER A 202 36.60 9.48 6.91
C SER A 202 35.21 9.83 7.42
N THR A 203 34.16 9.16 6.95
CA THR A 203 32.77 9.41 7.37
C THR A 203 32.51 9.05 8.83
N LYS A 204 33.07 7.93 9.31
CA LYS A 204 32.99 7.56 10.74
C LYS A 204 33.73 8.55 11.64
N MET A 205 34.90 9.01 11.21
CA MET A 205 35.74 9.95 11.96
C MET A 205 35.12 11.35 12.00
N ILE A 206 34.51 11.79 10.90
CA ILE A 206 33.70 13.03 10.81
C ILE A 206 32.50 12.95 11.76
N ALA A 207 31.72 11.86 11.74
CA ALA A 207 30.55 11.70 12.61
C ALA A 207 30.92 11.72 14.11
N GLN A 208 32.05 11.09 14.47
CA GLN A 208 32.59 11.13 15.84
C GLN A 208 33.06 12.53 16.24
N MET A 209 33.73 13.25 15.32
CA MET A 209 34.23 14.62 15.57
C MET A 209 33.11 15.63 15.75
N PHE A 210 31.96 15.41 15.09
CA PHE A 210 30.76 16.24 15.23
C PHE A 210 29.77 15.74 16.31
N ASN A 211 30.15 14.74 17.12
CA ASN A 211 29.29 14.13 18.14
C ASN A 211 27.90 13.75 17.60
N ILE A 212 27.84 13.34 16.33
CA ILE A 212 26.62 12.92 15.66
C ILE A 212 26.24 11.58 16.27
N GLN A 213 25.25 11.58 17.16
CA GLN A 213 24.60 10.35 17.58
C GLN A 213 23.87 9.81 16.36
N ARG A 214 24.42 8.74 15.77
CA ARG A 214 23.67 7.94 14.79
C ARG A 214 22.38 7.54 15.47
N GLU A 215 21.24 8.06 14.99
CA GLU A 215 19.96 7.39 15.18
C GLU A 215 20.19 5.92 14.87
N GLN A 216 19.82 5.06 15.81
CA GLN A 216 19.98 3.62 15.68
C GLN A 216 19.40 3.21 14.31
N ALA A 217 20.14 2.39 13.55
CA ALA A 217 19.67 1.90 12.26
C ALA A 217 18.22 1.42 12.44
N GLU A 218 17.31 1.91 11.61
CA GLU A 218 15.89 1.54 11.67
C GLU A 218 15.82 0.02 11.79
N GLN A 219 15.20 -0.45 12.88
CA GLN A 219 14.91 -1.87 12.98
C GLN A 219 13.90 -2.16 11.87
N VAL A 220 14.10 -3.25 11.12
CA VAL A 220 13.09 -3.65 10.15
C VAL A 220 11.84 -3.97 10.94
N GLU A 221 10.78 -3.24 10.63
CA GLU A 221 9.45 -3.48 11.16
C GLU A 221 8.53 -3.77 10.00
N ALA A 222 8.01 -4.99 9.93
CA ALA A 222 7.03 -5.40 8.95
C ALA A 222 5.81 -6.02 9.62
N GLN A 223 4.65 -5.88 8.98
CA GLN A 223 3.42 -6.48 9.44
C GLN A 223 2.65 -7.08 8.28
N ILE A 224 2.03 -8.24 8.51
CA ILE A 224 1.11 -8.90 7.58
C ILE A 224 -0.20 -9.14 8.32
N PHE A 225 -1.29 -8.69 7.74
CA PHE A 225 -2.65 -8.93 8.21
C PHE A 225 -3.43 -9.71 7.15
N ALA A 226 -4.17 -10.72 7.56
CA ALA A 226 -5.09 -11.44 6.69
C ALA A 226 -6.39 -11.80 7.42
N THR A 227 -7.51 -11.67 6.71
CA THR A 227 -8.80 -12.26 7.07
C THR A 227 -9.04 -13.41 6.11
N ILE A 228 -9.03 -14.64 6.62
CA ILE A 228 -9.23 -15.87 5.83
C ILE A 228 -10.27 -16.73 6.58
N PHE A 229 -11.32 -17.19 5.88
CA PHE A 229 -12.41 -18.00 6.44
C PHE A 229 -13.06 -17.39 7.71
N GLY A 230 -13.18 -16.05 7.76
CA GLY A 230 -13.75 -15.33 8.91
C GLY A 230 -12.80 -15.17 10.11
N GLY A 231 -11.59 -15.74 10.06
CA GLY A 231 -10.56 -15.56 11.06
C GLY A 231 -9.62 -14.40 10.71
N ASN A 232 -9.38 -13.50 11.66
CA ASN A 232 -8.36 -12.46 11.54
C ASN A 232 -7.00 -12.99 12.05
N ARG A 233 -5.93 -12.68 11.32
CA ARG A 233 -4.55 -12.99 11.69
C ARG A 233 -3.67 -11.77 11.44
N LEU A 234 -2.81 -11.45 12.40
CA LEU A 234 -1.81 -10.40 12.30
C LEU A 234 -0.47 -10.99 12.72
N PHE A 235 0.53 -10.83 11.87
CA PHE A 235 1.91 -11.23 12.14
C PHE A 235 2.78 -9.99 12.02
N ALA A 236 3.49 -9.64 13.08
CA ALA A 236 4.52 -8.62 13.06
C ALA A 236 5.89 -9.31 12.98
N PHE A 237 6.79 -8.74 12.20
CA PHE A 237 8.14 -9.22 11.98
C PHE A 237 9.09 -8.09 12.30
N ASP A 238 10.13 -8.43 13.04
CA ASP A 238 11.29 -7.60 13.23
C ASP A 238 12.58 -8.33 12.83
N ASN A 239 13.73 -7.67 12.96
CA ASN A 239 15.05 -8.27 12.73
C ASN A 239 15.17 -9.63 13.43
N HIS A 240 14.76 -9.70 14.70
CA HIS A 240 14.87 -10.92 15.51
C HIS A 240 13.91 -12.02 15.07
N THR A 241 12.72 -11.67 14.59
CA THR A 241 11.73 -12.61 14.08
C THR A 241 12.25 -13.26 12.81
N VAL A 242 12.81 -12.49 11.88
CA VAL A 242 13.35 -13.00 10.61
C VAL A 242 14.58 -13.88 10.84
N GLU A 243 15.46 -13.47 11.76
CA GLU A 243 16.67 -14.23 12.12
C GLU A 243 16.34 -15.61 12.72
N ASN A 244 15.22 -15.73 13.43
CA ASN A 244 14.80 -16.94 14.13
C ASN A 244 13.94 -17.90 13.29
N ILE A 245 13.58 -17.56 12.03
CA ILE A 245 12.85 -18.48 11.15
C ILE A 245 13.76 -19.67 10.77
N PRO A 246 13.41 -20.92 11.12
CA PRO A 246 14.22 -22.08 10.77
C PRO A 246 14.32 -22.25 9.25
N ARG A 247 15.53 -22.48 8.72
CA ARG A 247 15.75 -22.72 7.28
C ARG A 247 14.88 -23.85 6.68
N SER A 248 14.42 -24.80 7.49
CA SER A 248 13.57 -25.91 7.07
C SER A 248 12.10 -25.53 6.83
N GLU A 249 11.56 -24.52 7.52
CA GLU A 249 10.17 -24.05 7.35
C GLU A 249 10.00 -23.15 6.11
N TYR A 250 11.12 -22.64 5.60
CA TYR A 250 11.20 -21.80 4.41
C TYR A 250 10.88 -22.54 3.08
N LEU A 251 11.22 -23.84 2.99
CA LEU A 251 10.96 -24.64 1.78
C LEU A 251 9.46 -24.84 1.52
N LEU A 252 8.63 -24.84 2.58
CA LEU A 252 7.17 -24.85 2.46
C LEU A 252 6.65 -23.54 1.85
N ILE A 253 7.15 -22.39 2.30
CA ILE A 253 6.74 -21.07 1.81
C ILE A 253 7.17 -20.86 0.34
N LEU A 254 8.38 -21.30 -0.05
CA LEU A 254 8.82 -21.26 -1.44
C LEU A 254 8.13 -22.29 -2.35
N SER A 255 7.78 -23.48 -1.84
CA SER A 255 7.06 -24.49 -2.63
C SER A 255 5.65 -24.04 -3.01
N MET A 256 5.05 -23.12 -2.24
CA MET A 256 3.77 -22.48 -2.57
C MET A 256 3.92 -21.36 -3.62
N ASN A 257 5.14 -20.87 -3.87
CA ASN A 257 5.43 -19.81 -4.86
C ASN A 257 5.64 -20.36 -6.29
N ASN A 258 6.18 -21.57 -6.46
CA ASN A 258 6.47 -22.08 -7.81
C ASN A 258 5.21 -22.39 -8.66
N ASP A 259 4.08 -22.71 -8.04
CA ASP A 259 2.86 -23.06 -8.78
C ASP A 259 1.89 -21.88 -9.02
N ARG A 260 2.21 -20.66 -8.55
CA ARG A 260 1.28 -19.50 -8.64
C ARG A 260 1.83 -18.23 -9.29
N PHE A 261 3.14 -18.12 -9.52
CA PHE A 261 3.71 -16.94 -10.21
C PHE A 261 3.29 -16.83 -11.69
N THR A 262 2.86 -17.92 -12.32
CA THR A 262 2.27 -17.93 -13.66
C THR A 262 0.90 -17.21 -13.71
N PHE A 263 0.14 -17.19 -12.61
CA PHE A 263 -1.21 -16.57 -12.60
C PHE A 263 -1.18 -15.04 -12.45
N ILE A 264 -0.23 -14.49 -11.69
CA ILE A 264 -0.14 -13.04 -11.48
C ILE A 264 0.43 -12.34 -12.73
N GLN A 265 1.41 -12.95 -13.42
CA GLN A 265 1.87 -12.45 -14.72
C GLN A 265 0.83 -12.65 -15.83
N ALA A 266 0.10 -13.77 -15.87
CA ALA A 266 -0.92 -14.02 -16.89
C ALA A 266 -2.11 -13.05 -16.80
N THR A 267 -2.50 -12.64 -15.59
CA THR A 267 -3.64 -11.71 -15.38
C THR A 267 -3.28 -10.26 -15.72
N LEU A 268 -2.00 -9.88 -15.58
CA LEU A 268 -1.52 -8.54 -15.98
C LEU A 268 -1.22 -8.44 -17.49
N PHE A 269 -0.79 -9.54 -18.13
CA PHE A 269 -0.56 -9.58 -19.59
C PHE A 269 -1.86 -9.65 -20.41
N THR A 270 -2.93 -10.26 -19.90
CA THR A 270 -4.22 -10.27 -20.63
C THR A 270 -4.90 -8.91 -20.66
N GLN A 271 -4.66 -8.02 -19.68
CA GLN A 271 -5.21 -6.66 -19.72
C GLN A 271 -4.44 -5.71 -20.64
N THR A 272 -3.15 -5.96 -20.91
CA THR A 272 -2.36 -5.11 -21.82
C THR A 272 -2.61 -5.43 -23.30
N GLN A 273 -3.04 -6.65 -23.65
CA GLN A 273 -3.38 -7.01 -25.04
C GLN A 273 -4.78 -6.52 -25.47
N VAL A 274 -5.70 -6.29 -24.53
CA VAL A 274 -7.05 -5.77 -24.86
C VAL A 274 -7.04 -4.27 -25.19
N TYR A 275 -5.97 -3.54 -24.84
CA TYR A 275 -5.82 -2.11 -25.16
C TYR A 275 -5.04 -1.83 -26.46
N LEU A 276 -4.58 -2.85 -27.19
CA LEU A 276 -3.85 -2.70 -28.46
C LEU A 276 -4.65 -3.17 -29.70
N GLN A 277 -5.94 -3.46 -29.55
CA GLN A 277 -6.82 -3.87 -30.67
C GLN A 277 -8.13 -3.07 -30.80
N ASN A 278 -8.21 -1.85 -30.27
CA ASN A 278 -9.26 -0.88 -30.63
C ASN A 278 -8.68 0.50 -30.85
#